data_AF-A0A2N0D664-F1
#
_entry.id   AF-A0A2N0D664-F1
#
_cell.length_a   1.000
_cell.length_b   1.000
_cell.length_c   1.000
_cell.angle_alpha   90.00
_cell.angle_beta   90.00
_cell.angle_gamma   90.00
#
_symmetry.space_group_name_H-M   'P 1'
#
loop_
_entity.id
_entity.type
_entity.pdbx_description
1 polymer ?
#
loop_
_entity_poly.entity_id
_entity_poly.type
_entity_poly.pdbx_seq_one_letter_code
_entity_poly.pdbx_strand_id
1 'polypeptide(L)' 'MSDTTFAPVAAPAPIPVGEILPWAIFGGLLMIIAIYFVGTEEGAMALFSGGYVHEFVHDGRHLLGFPCH' A
#
# COMPACT_ATOMS: atom_id res chain seq x y z
N MET A 1 57.17 -4.64 -11.53
CA MET A 1 56.13 -4.99 -10.54
C MET A 1 55.10 -3.89 -10.63
N SER A 2 53.87 -4.22 -11.01
CA SER A 2 52.79 -3.23 -11.13
C SER A 2 51.91 -3.33 -9.90
N ASP A 3 52.03 -2.36 -8.99
CA ASP A 3 51.15 -2.24 -7.84
C ASP A 3 49.77 -1.77 -8.32
N THR A 4 48.77 -2.63 -8.11
CA THR A 4 47.35 -2.30 -8.34
C THR A 4 46.75 -1.92 -7.00
N THR A 5 46.51 -0.62 -6.79
CA THR A 5 45.78 -0.13 -5.61
C THR A 5 44.30 -0.40 -5.79
N PHE A 6 43.70 -1.22 -4.93
CA PHE A 6 42.24 -1.35 -4.84
C PHE A 6 41.68 -0.10 -4.17
N ALA A 7 40.78 0.60 -4.87
CA ALA A 7 40.03 1.71 -4.27
C ALA A 7 39.07 1.16 -3.20
N PRO A 8 38.89 1.85 -2.06
CA PRO A 8 37.94 1.43 -1.04
C PRO A 8 36.52 1.41 -1.62
N VAL A 9 35.81 0.30 -1.43
CA VAL A 9 34.38 0.19 -1.74
C VAL A 9 33.61 1.05 -0.74
N ALA A 10 32.85 2.03 -1.22
CA ALA A 10 32.00 2.85 -0.38
C ALA A 10 30.90 2.00 0.26
N ALA A 11 30.71 2.14 1.58
CA ALA A 11 29.59 1.52 2.27
C ALA A 11 28.28 2.22 1.88
N PRO A 12 27.17 1.47 1.70
CA PRO A 12 25.88 2.08 1.42
C PRO A 12 25.46 2.97 2.60
N ALA A 13 25.06 4.20 2.30
CA ALA A 13 24.53 5.11 3.30
C ALA A 13 23.14 4.64 3.77
N PRO A 14 22.83 4.72 5.08
CA PRO A 14 21.51 4.39 5.59
C PRO A 14 20.47 5.40 5.08
N ILE A 15 19.28 4.91 4.72
CA ILE A 15 18.18 5.80 4.30
C ILE A 15 17.59 6.47 5.55
N PRO A 16 17.57 7.81 5.62
CA PRO A 16 17.04 8.51 6.78
C PRO A 16 15.53 8.28 6.94
N VAL A 17 15.13 7.76 8.10
CA VAL A 17 13.72 7.45 8.41
C VAL A 17 12.83 8.69 8.30
N GLY A 18 13.33 9.86 8.68
CA GLY A 18 12.59 11.12 8.60
C GLY A 18 12.17 11.50 7.17
N GLU A 19 12.90 11.04 6.14
CA GLU A 19 12.54 11.28 4.74
C GLU A 19 11.46 10.31 4.24
N ILE A 20 11.42 9.08 4.75
CA ILE A 20 10.41 8.08 4.37
C ILE A 20 9.11 8.24 5.17
N LEU A 21 9.21 8.66 6.44
CA LEU A 21 8.12 8.62 7.40
C LEU A 21 6.85 9.35 6.92
N PRO A 22 6.89 10.56 6.33
CA PRO A 22 5.69 11.23 5.84
C PRO A 22 4.97 10.43 4.74
N TRP A 23 5.74 9.82 3.84
CA TRP A 23 5.21 9.01 2.75
C TRP A 23 4.65 7.68 3.24
N ALA A 24 5.32 7.06 4.22
CA ALA A 24 4.83 5.84 4.86
C ALA A 24 3.51 6.10 5.60
N ILE A 25 3.40 7.22 6.32
CA ILE A 25 2.14 7.63 6.96
C ILE A 25 1.07 7.87 5.91
N PHE A 26 1.37 8.65 4.87
CA PHE A 26 0.42 8.95 3.81
C PHE A 26 -0.08 7.68 3.12
N GLY A 27 0.83 6.80 2.68
CA GLY A 27 0.49 5.52 2.06
C GLY A 27 -0.25 4.59 3.02
N GLY A 28 0.12 4.58 4.30
CA GLY A 28 -0.58 3.83 5.35
C GLY A 28 -2.02 4.29 5.54
N LEU A 29 -2.26 5.60 5.57
CA LEU A 29 -3.60 6.17 5.65
C LEU A 29 -4.45 5.80 4.42
N LEU A 30 -3.89 5.90 3.20
CA LEU A 30 -4.58 5.47 1.98
C LEU A 30 -4.92 3.97 2.00
N MET A 31 -4.00 3.14 2.51
CA MET A 31 -4.22 1.71 2.63
C MET A 31 -5.35 1.38 3.62
N ILE A 32 -5.42 2.06 4.77
CA ILE A 32 -6.54 1.89 5.72
C ILE A 32 -7.87 2.29 5.07
N ILE A 33 -7.90 3.41 4.33
CA ILE A 33 -9.09 3.84 3.59
C ILE A 33 -9.50 2.78 2.55
N ALA A 34 -8.55 2.23 1.80
CA ALA A 34 -8.83 1.19 0.82
C ALA A 34 -9.42 -0.08 1.49
N ILE A 35 -8.86 -0.52 2.62
CA ILE A 35 -9.38 -1.66 3.38
C ILE A 35 -10.82 -1.41 3.85
N TYR A 36 -11.13 -0.20 4.32
CA TYR A 36 -12.49 0.17 4.71
C TYR A 36 -13.50 -0.03 3.57
N PHE A 37 -13.19 0.50 2.38
CA PHE A 37 -14.08 0.40 1.22
C PHE A 37 -14.24 -1.04 0.72
N VAL A 38 -13.17 -1.85 0.76
CA VAL A 38 -13.21 -3.25 0.29
C VAL A 38 -13.86 -4.19 1.31
N GLY A 39 -13.77 -3.89 2.60
CA GLY A 39 -14.14 -4.82 3.66
C GLY A 39 -15.42 -4.49 4.43
N THR A 40 -15.72 -3.21 4.62
CA THR A 40 -16.75 -2.77 5.61
C THR A 40 -17.82 -1.86 5.03
N GLU A 41 -17.72 -1.52 3.75
CA GLU A 41 -18.74 -0.77 3.01
C GLU A 41 -19.87 -1.74 2.63
N GLU A 42 -20.61 -2.19 3.65
CA GLU A 42 -21.97 -2.77 3.69
C GLU A 42 -22.16 -3.38 5.08
N GLY A 43 -23.31 -3.11 5.70
CA GLY A 43 -23.62 -3.52 7.07
C GLY A 43 -23.36 -2.44 8.13
N ALA A 44 -23.00 -2.85 9.35
CA ALA A 44 -23.02 -1.98 10.54
C ALA A 44 -22.02 -0.80 10.52
N MET A 45 -21.04 -0.82 9.61
CA MET A 45 -20.00 0.20 9.48
C MET A 45 -20.07 0.97 8.15
N ALA A 46 -21.17 0.83 7.42
CA ALA A 46 -21.38 1.53 6.15
C ALA A 46 -21.54 3.04 6.36
N LEU A 47 -20.73 3.83 5.65
CA LEU A 47 -20.80 5.29 5.64
C LEU A 47 -21.74 5.79 4.53
N PHE A 48 -21.83 5.05 3.41
CA PHE A 48 -22.74 5.36 2.32
C PHE A 48 -23.92 4.39 2.34
N SER A 49 -25.08 4.88 1.93
CA SER A 49 -26.31 4.09 1.85
C SER A 49 -26.52 3.60 0.43
N GLY A 50 -27.00 2.36 0.29
CA GLY A 50 -27.55 1.85 -0.96
C GLY A 50 -26.65 0.89 -1.76
N GLY A 51 -25.63 0.27 -1.16
CA GLY A 51 -24.89 -0.85 -1.76
C GLY A 51 -24.06 -0.56 -3.00
N TYR A 52 -24.19 0.60 -3.61
CA TYR A 52 -23.50 0.92 -4.87
C TYR A 52 -21.98 0.81 -4.76
N VAL A 53 -21.43 1.31 -3.66
CA VAL A 53 -19.98 1.29 -3.43
C VAL A 53 -19.51 -0.15 -3.17
N HIS A 54 -20.25 -0.92 -2.38
CA HIS A 54 -20.02 -2.35 -2.24
C HIS A 54 -20.04 -3.10 -3.56
N GLU A 55 -21.08 -2.96 -4.36
CA GLU A 55 -21.21 -3.65 -5.65
C GLU A 55 -20.05 -3.29 -6.59
N PHE A 56 -19.68 -2.00 -6.66
CA PHE A 56 -18.53 -1.56 -7.44
C PHE A 56 -17.22 -2.23 -7.00
N VAL A 57 -16.94 -2.26 -5.69
CA VAL A 57 -15.70 -2.83 -5.17
C VAL A 57 -15.72 -4.36 -5.25
N HIS A 58 -16.88 -4.96 -5.03
CA HIS A 58 -17.15 -6.38 -5.17
C HIS A 58 -16.89 -6.86 -6.60
N ASP A 59 -17.41 -6.13 -7.60
CA ASP A 59 -17.18 -6.41 -9.01
C ASP A 59 -15.73 -6.19 -9.42
N GLY A 60 -15.06 -5.17 -8.87
CA GLY A 60 -13.63 -4.97 -9.07
C GLY A 60 -12.78 -6.15 -8.59
N ARG A 61 -13.14 -6.75 -7.45
CA ARG A 61 -12.49 -7.96 -6.93
C ARG A 61 -12.69 -9.15 -7.89
N HIS A 62 -13.88 -9.31 -8.45
CA HIS A 62 -14.15 -10.33 -9.47
C HIS A 62 -13.38 -10.10 -10.77
N LEU A 63 -13.26 -8.84 -11.21
CA LEU A 63 -12.50 -8.47 -12.39
C LEU A 63 -11.02 -8.86 -12.26
N LEU A 64 -10.46 -8.76 -11.05
CA LEU A 64 -9.11 -9.19 -10.73
C LEU A 64 -8.97 -10.72 -10.51
N GLY A 65 -10.05 -11.48 -10.68
CA GLY A 65 -10.07 -12.94 -10.59
C GLY A 65 -10.11 -13.51 -9.17
N PHE A 66 -10.37 -12.68 -8.16
CA PHE A 66 -10.52 -13.15 -6.79
C PHE A 66 -11.93 -13.71 -6.56
N PRO A 67 -12.07 -14.91 -5.97
CA PRO A 67 -13.38 -15.50 -5.69
C PRO A 67 -14.12 -14.79 -4.54
N CYS A 68 -15.45 -14.82 -4.55
CA CYS A 68 -16.33 -14.49 -3.42
C CYS A 68 -17.13 -15.73 -2.98
N HIS A 69 -17.79 -15.68 -1.81
CA HIS A 69 -18.73 -16.69 -1.30
C HIS A 69 -20.01 -16.02 -0.84
#